data_AF-A0A7S3LWS1-F1
#
_entry.id   AF-A0A7S3LWS1-F1
#
_cell.length_a   1.000
_cell.length_b   1.000
_cell.length_c   1.000
_cell.angle_alpha   90.00
_cell.angle_beta   90.00
_cell.angle_gamma   90.00
#
_symmetry.space_group_name_H-M   'P 1'
#
loop_
_entity.id
_entity.type
_entity.pdbx_description
1 polymer ?
#
loop_
_entity_poly.entity_id
_entity_poly.type
_entity_poly.pdbx_seq_one_letter_code
_entity_poly.pdbx_strand_id
1 'polypeptide(L)'
;TSLELEVIESTAGYCFSPAEGMEPVRALPVFHGGSYICMGFDFFASTTHRTVYLSDISGVPEDTMKALCSSHIETLIVDALHKEFDHAAHFSLRKAISFVKNLKPTRAFFVGMFCDIDHESTNEELGM
;
A
#
# COMPACT_ATOMS: atom_id res chain seq x y z
N THR A 1 -30.28 -5.99 -8.68
CA THR A 1 -29.22 -6.55 -7.83
C THR A 1 -29.36 -5.94 -6.44
N SER A 2 -29.30 -6.73 -5.38
CA SER A 2 -29.30 -6.21 -4.00
C SER A 2 -27.94 -5.58 -3.70
N LEU A 3 -27.95 -4.50 -2.93
CA LEU A 3 -26.74 -3.87 -2.40
C LEU A 3 -26.31 -4.62 -1.13
N GLU A 4 -25.04 -5.00 -1.05
CA GLU A 4 -24.42 -5.56 0.14
C GLU A 4 -23.39 -4.54 0.67
N LEU A 5 -23.47 -4.22 1.97
CA LEU A 5 -22.61 -3.24 2.64
C LEU A 5 -22.01 -3.89 3.87
N GLU A 6 -20.70 -3.75 4.04
CA GLU A 6 -19.95 -4.29 5.17
C GLU A 6 -18.90 -3.28 5.64
N VAL A 7 -18.72 -3.18 6.95
CA VAL A 7 -17.65 -2.38 7.57
C VAL A 7 -16.48 -3.31 7.85
N ILE A 8 -15.30 -2.96 7.33
CA ILE A 8 -14.07 -3.72 7.58
C ILE A 8 -13.44 -3.24 8.89
N GLU A 9 -13.24 -4.17 9.82
CA GLU A 9 -12.52 -3.87 11.06
C GLU A 9 -11.02 -3.67 10.81
N SER A 10 -10.39 -2.82 11.62
CA SER A 10 -8.95 -2.57 11.58
C SER A 10 -8.13 -3.66 12.28
N THR A 11 -8.72 -4.83 12.51
CA THR A 11 -8.04 -5.97 13.13
C THR A 11 -7.12 -6.65 12.13
N ALA A 12 -5.94 -7.05 12.60
CA ALA A 12 -4.97 -7.73 11.74
C ALA A 12 -5.54 -9.07 11.24
N GLY A 13 -5.47 -9.31 9.94
CA GLY A 13 -5.85 -10.57 9.32
C GLY A 13 -7.31 -10.67 8.84
N TYR A 14 -8.07 -9.58 8.85
CA TYR A 14 -9.38 -9.55 8.19
C TYR A 14 -9.25 -9.84 6.68
N CYS A 15 -10.08 -10.73 6.17
CA CYS A 15 -10.15 -11.07 4.75
C CYS A 15 -11.61 -11.09 4.29
N PHE A 16 -11.86 -10.65 3.06
CA PHE A 16 -13.16 -10.74 2.41
C PHE A 16 -13.02 -11.25 0.97
N SER A 17 -14.04 -11.93 0.45
CA SER A 17 -14.07 -12.38 -0.94
C SER A 17 -14.68 -11.28 -1.82
N PRO A 18 -13.98 -10.78 -2.86
CA PRO A 18 -14.50 -9.70 -3.69
C PRO A 18 -15.60 -10.19 -4.66
N ALA A 19 -15.56 -11.47 -5.03
CA ALA A 19 -16.60 -12.18 -5.75
C ALA A 19 -16.46 -13.69 -5.54
N GLU A 20 -17.50 -14.45 -5.90
CA GLU A 20 -17.45 -15.91 -5.89
C GLU A 20 -16.31 -16.43 -6.78
N GLY A 21 -15.50 -17.35 -6.24
CA GLY A 21 -14.36 -17.93 -6.95
C GLY A 21 -13.12 -17.03 -7.08
N MET A 22 -13.14 -15.81 -6.54
CA MET A 22 -11.96 -14.95 -6.45
C MET A 22 -11.21 -15.18 -5.13
N GLU A 23 -9.88 -15.07 -5.19
CA GLU A 23 -9.04 -15.11 -4.00
C GLU A 23 -9.44 -14.02 -2.99
N PRO A 24 -9.42 -14.33 -1.67
CA PRO A 24 -9.72 -13.35 -0.65
C PRO A 24 -8.76 -12.15 -0.70
N VAL A 25 -9.32 -10.96 -0.50
CA VAL A 25 -8.56 -9.73 -0.28
C VAL A 25 -8.31 -9.60 1.22
N ARG A 26 -7.04 -9.47 1.60
CA ARG A 26 -6.65 -9.21 2.99
C ARG A 26 -6.60 -7.71 3.24
N ALA A 27 -7.29 -7.26 4.27
CA ALA A 27 -7.21 -5.89 4.75
C ALA A 27 -5.94 -5.71 5.60
N LEU A 28 -5.21 -4.61 5.39
CA LEU A 28 -3.93 -4.33 6.00
C LEU A 28 -4.01 -3.03 6.82
N PRO A 29 -4.14 -3.10 8.16
CA PRO A 29 -4.08 -1.91 9.01
C PRO A 29 -2.75 -1.17 8.84
N VAL A 30 -2.80 0.14 8.62
CA VAL A 30 -1.64 1.01 8.40
C VAL A 30 -1.78 2.31 9.18
N PHE A 31 -0.67 2.96 9.54
CA PHE A 31 -0.74 4.26 10.21
C PHE A 31 -0.97 5.36 9.19
N HIS A 32 -1.82 6.33 9.53
CA HIS A 32 -2.08 7.54 8.74
C HIS A 32 -2.16 8.76 9.69
N GLY A 33 -1.04 9.09 10.33
CA GLY A 33 -0.95 10.15 11.34
C GLY A 33 -0.97 9.62 12.77
N GLY A 34 0.19 9.65 13.43
CA GLY A 34 0.32 9.17 14.80
C GLY A 34 -0.10 7.69 14.92
N SER A 35 -1.13 7.42 15.73
CA SER A 35 -1.71 6.09 15.91
C SER A 35 -3.04 5.89 15.17
N TYR A 36 -3.44 6.82 14.31
CA TYR A 36 -4.66 6.68 13.51
C TYR A 36 -4.47 5.58 12.45
N ILE A 37 -5.46 4.70 12.33
CA ILE A 37 -5.40 3.53 11.45
C ILE A 37 -6.24 3.76 10.20
N CYS A 38 -5.61 3.59 9.05
CA CYS A 38 -6.24 3.42 7.74
C CYS A 38 -6.06 1.97 7.25
N MET A 39 -6.63 1.65 6.09
CA MET A 39 -6.54 0.32 5.50
C MET A 39 -5.81 0.36 4.16
N GLY A 40 -4.76 -0.44 4.05
CA GLY A 40 -4.28 -0.97 2.78
C GLY A 40 -4.95 -2.29 2.45
N PHE A 41 -4.64 -2.83 1.28
CA PHE A 41 -5.21 -4.09 0.80
C PHE A 41 -4.15 -4.94 0.09
N ASP A 42 -4.21 -6.24 0.35
CA ASP A 42 -3.35 -7.26 -0.25
C ASP A 42 -4.23 -8.20 -1.08
N PHE A 43 -4.10 -8.05 -2.40
CA PHE A 43 -4.86 -8.77 -3.40
C PHE A 43 -4.05 -9.97 -3.89
N PHE A 44 -4.73 -11.10 -4.06
CA PHE A 44 -4.16 -12.30 -4.66
C PHE A 44 -2.92 -12.83 -3.92
N ALA A 45 -2.90 -12.75 -2.59
CA ALA A 45 -1.75 -13.08 -1.73
C ALA A 45 -1.23 -14.53 -1.88
N SER A 46 -2.08 -15.45 -2.34
CA SER A 46 -1.80 -16.86 -2.61
C SER A 46 -1.26 -17.12 -4.03
N THR A 47 -1.15 -16.08 -4.87
CA THR A 47 -0.80 -16.19 -6.29
C THR A 47 0.54 -15.53 -6.60
N THR A 48 1.07 -15.79 -7.80
CA THR A 48 2.23 -15.08 -8.34
C THR A 48 1.95 -13.63 -8.73
N HIS A 49 0.69 -13.20 -8.73
CA HIS A 49 0.26 -11.84 -9.10
C HIS A 49 -0.12 -11.00 -7.88
N ARG A 50 0.44 -11.34 -6.72
CA ARG A 50 0.20 -10.63 -5.46
C ARG A 50 0.42 -9.13 -5.64
N THR A 51 -0.64 -8.37 -5.43
CA THR A 51 -0.67 -6.91 -5.61
C THR A 51 -1.06 -6.27 -4.30
N VAL A 52 -0.23 -5.38 -3.80
CA VAL A 52 -0.45 -4.68 -2.53
C VAL A 52 -0.69 -3.20 -2.80
N TYR A 53 -1.76 -2.66 -2.23
CA TYR A 53 -2.10 -1.25 -2.26
C TYR A 53 -2.03 -0.64 -0.87
N LEU A 54 -1.19 0.37 -0.69
CA LEU A 54 -0.98 1.09 0.57
C LEU A 54 -1.08 2.61 0.34
N SER A 55 -2.29 3.15 0.38
CA SER A 55 -2.51 4.59 0.46
C SER A 55 -3.80 4.86 1.25
N ASP A 56 -3.81 5.79 2.19
CA ASP A 56 -2.71 6.69 2.58
C ASP A 56 -1.93 6.13 3.78
N ILE A 57 -0.59 6.35 3.83
CA ILE A 57 0.26 5.79 4.89
C ILE A 57 1.36 6.74 5.41
N SER A 58 1.50 6.83 6.73
CA SER A 58 2.63 7.46 7.44
C SER A 58 3.59 6.43 8.06
N GLY A 59 3.16 5.16 8.15
CA GLY A 59 3.93 4.06 8.71
C GLY A 59 3.15 2.74 8.66
N VAL A 60 3.82 1.65 9.01
CA VAL A 60 3.23 0.30 8.95
C VAL A 60 3.42 -0.41 10.30
N PRO A 61 2.34 -0.88 10.96
CA PRO A 61 2.43 -1.71 12.16
C PRO A 61 3.23 -2.99 11.93
N GLU A 62 3.79 -3.56 13.00
CA GLU A 62 4.65 -4.75 12.92
C GLU A 62 3.93 -5.94 12.27
N ASP A 63 2.66 -6.19 12.63
CA ASP A 63 1.91 -7.32 12.10
C ASP A 63 1.57 -7.15 10.61
N THR A 64 1.32 -5.91 10.16
CA THR A 64 1.17 -5.61 8.75
C THR A 64 2.48 -5.79 8.01
N MET A 65 3.63 -5.39 8.58
CA MET A 65 4.95 -5.67 8.00
C MET A 65 5.23 -7.17 7.88
N LYS A 66 4.87 -7.98 8.89
CA LYS A 66 4.99 -9.44 8.81
C LYS A 66 4.15 -10.02 7.67
N ALA A 67 2.93 -9.51 7.49
CA ALA A 67 2.07 -9.93 6.38
C ALA A 67 2.65 -9.53 5.02
N LEU A 68 3.22 -8.33 4.88
CA LEU A 68 3.88 -7.90 3.64
C LEU A 68 5.05 -8.81 3.28
N CYS A 69 5.86 -9.21 4.26
CA CYS A 69 7.02 -10.07 4.08
C CYS A 69 6.70 -11.58 3.95
N SER A 70 5.44 -12.01 4.04
CA SER A 70 5.09 -13.44 4.06
C SER A 70 5.32 -14.15 2.72
N SER A 71 5.30 -13.41 1.62
CA SER A 71 5.52 -13.92 0.27
C SER A 71 5.98 -12.78 -0.65
N HIS A 72 6.48 -13.13 -1.84
CA HIS A 72 6.90 -12.13 -2.83
C HIS A 72 5.74 -11.22 -3.26
N ILE A 73 5.98 -9.92 -3.37
CA ILE A 73 5.02 -8.95 -3.89
C ILE A 73 5.36 -8.70 -5.36
N GLU A 74 4.44 -9.01 -6.26
CA GLU A 74 4.64 -8.73 -7.69
C GLU A 74 4.50 -7.23 -7.97
N THR A 75 3.46 -6.60 -7.41
CA THR A 75 3.20 -5.16 -7.59
C THR A 75 2.90 -4.49 -6.25
N LEU A 76 3.61 -3.40 -5.97
CA LEU A 76 3.36 -2.54 -4.82
C LEU A 76 2.92 -1.15 -5.27
N ILE A 77 1.72 -0.74 -4.89
CA ILE A 77 1.21 0.62 -5.09
C ILE A 77 1.25 1.32 -3.73
N VAL A 78 1.98 2.43 -3.62
CA VAL A 78 2.26 3.05 -2.31
C VAL A 78 2.22 4.58 -2.36
N ASP A 79 1.72 5.16 -1.28
CA ASP A 79 1.66 6.60 -1.00
C ASP A 79 3.04 7.28 -1.08
N ALA A 80 3.07 8.47 -1.68
CA ALA A 80 4.22 9.35 -1.86
C ALA A 80 3.73 10.80 -2.12
N LEU A 81 3.45 11.54 -1.04
CA LEU A 81 2.83 12.87 -1.12
C LEU A 81 3.78 13.96 -1.62
N HIS A 82 4.96 14.10 -1.02
CA HIS A 82 5.94 15.15 -1.33
C HIS A 82 7.30 14.56 -1.69
N LYS A 83 8.15 15.28 -2.44
CA LYS A 83 9.47 14.74 -2.82
C LYS A 83 10.35 14.41 -1.60
N GLU A 84 10.54 15.40 -0.72
CA GLU A 84 11.57 15.32 0.35
C GLU A 84 11.02 15.28 1.79
N PHE A 85 9.92 15.99 2.07
CA PHE A 85 9.45 16.16 3.44
C PHE A 85 8.39 15.13 3.80
N ASP A 86 8.60 14.46 4.95
CA ASP A 86 7.59 13.58 5.52
C ASP A 86 6.43 14.41 6.08
N HIS A 87 5.21 14.09 5.65
CA HIS A 87 4.00 14.63 6.26
C HIS A 87 3.61 13.79 7.48
N ALA A 88 2.86 14.36 8.42
CA ALA A 88 2.40 13.62 9.60
C ALA A 88 1.64 12.34 9.23
N ALA A 89 0.90 12.39 8.12
CA ALA A 89 -0.01 11.34 7.68
C ALA A 89 0.42 10.59 6.40
N HIS A 90 1.47 11.06 5.70
CA HIS A 90 1.87 10.50 4.41
C HIS A 90 3.38 10.28 4.31
N PHE A 91 3.78 9.34 3.47
CA PHE A 91 5.16 9.17 3.06
C PHE A 91 5.60 10.30 2.13
N SER A 92 6.87 10.71 2.24
CA SER A 92 7.57 11.36 1.13
C SER A 92 7.95 10.33 0.06
N LEU A 93 8.22 10.78 -1.17
CA LEU A 93 8.76 9.96 -2.24
C LEU A 93 10.08 9.29 -1.81
N ARG A 94 10.96 10.04 -1.15
CA ARG A 94 12.22 9.50 -0.59
C ARG A 94 11.97 8.32 0.38
N LYS A 95 11.00 8.46 1.27
CA LYS A 95 10.62 7.40 2.23
C LYS A 95 9.96 6.22 1.52
N ALA A 96 9.07 6.48 0.57
CA ALA A 96 8.41 5.46 -0.24
C ALA A 96 9.43 4.63 -1.04
N ILE A 97 10.43 5.25 -1.68
CA ILE A 97 11.53 4.55 -2.36
C ILE A 97 12.29 3.62 -1.40
N SER A 98 12.60 4.10 -0.19
CA SER A 98 13.30 3.30 0.82
C SER A 98 12.46 2.11 1.27
N PHE A 99 11.14 2.31 1.43
CA PHE A 99 10.18 1.27 1.76
C PHE A 99 10.05 0.22 0.65
N VAL A 100 9.93 0.65 -0.61
CA VAL A 100 9.93 -0.24 -1.80
C VAL A 100 11.22 -1.07 -1.87
N LYS A 101 12.38 -0.45 -1.67
CA LYS A 101 13.67 -1.16 -1.66
C LYS A 101 13.78 -2.21 -0.55
N ASN A 102 13.10 -2.00 0.57
CA ASN A 102 13.06 -2.96 1.67
C ASN A 102 12.21 -4.20 1.32
N LEU A 103 11.02 -3.98 0.75
CA LEU A 103 10.09 -5.04 0.38
C LEU A 103 10.45 -5.76 -0.93
N LYS A 104 11.23 -5.12 -1.81
CA LYS A 104 11.73 -5.66 -3.08
C LYS A 104 10.64 -6.27 -3.98
N PRO A 105 9.56 -5.53 -4.29
CA PRO A 105 8.57 -6.02 -5.24
C PRO A 105 9.16 -6.13 -6.65
N THR A 106 8.51 -6.86 -7.56
CA THR A 106 8.91 -6.86 -8.98
C THR A 106 8.76 -5.47 -9.59
N ARG A 107 7.65 -4.78 -9.27
CA ARG A 107 7.37 -3.40 -9.71
C ARG A 107 6.70 -2.60 -8.61
N ALA A 108 6.93 -1.29 -8.61
CA ALA A 108 6.28 -0.37 -7.70
C ALA A 108 5.70 0.83 -8.43
N PHE A 109 4.57 1.35 -7.94
CA PHE A 109 3.92 2.56 -8.40
C PHE A 109 3.72 3.50 -7.21
N PHE A 110 4.07 4.77 -7.40
CA PHE A 110 3.88 5.81 -6.40
C PHE A 110 2.59 6.58 -6.68
N VAL A 111 1.78 6.83 -5.65
CA VAL A 111 0.48 7.54 -5.73
C VAL A 111 0.33 8.54 -4.59
N GLY A 112 -0.76 9.31 -4.55
CA GLY A 112 -1.01 10.29 -3.48
C GLY A 112 -0.25 11.61 -3.62
N MET A 113 0.50 11.81 -4.70
CA MET A 113 1.38 12.95 -4.90
C MET A 113 0.70 14.33 -4.94
N PHE A 114 1.37 15.31 -4.32
CA PHE A 114 1.08 16.73 -4.39
C PHE A 114 1.75 17.37 -5.62
N CYS A 115 1.48 18.67 -5.86
CA CYS A 115 1.92 19.36 -7.06
C CYS A 115 3.44 19.59 -7.18
N ASP A 116 4.24 19.28 -6.14
CA ASP A 116 5.70 19.31 -6.20
C ASP A 116 6.32 18.08 -6.85
N ILE A 117 5.52 17.04 -7.11
CA ILE A 117 5.91 15.86 -7.88
C ILE A 117 5.26 15.97 -9.26
N ASP A 118 6.03 16.45 -10.23
CA ASP A 118 5.66 16.40 -11.63
C ASP A 118 5.83 14.98 -12.19
N HIS A 119 4.88 14.51 -12.99
CA HIS A 119 4.82 13.13 -13.46
C HIS A 119 5.99 12.75 -14.39
N GLU A 120 6.24 13.56 -15.43
CA GLU A 120 7.25 13.21 -16.44
C GLU A 120 8.66 13.31 -15.86
N SER A 121 9.00 14.45 -15.27
CA SER A 121 10.35 14.67 -14.72
C SER A 121 10.70 13.71 -13.58
N THR A 122 9.73 13.38 -12.70
CA THR A 122 9.99 12.43 -11.61
C THR A 122 10.18 11.01 -12.13
N ASN A 123 9.44 10.60 -13.17
CA ASN A 123 9.62 9.28 -13.78
C ASN A 123 10.98 9.12 -14.47
N GLU A 124 11.47 10.19 -15.10
CA GLU A 124 12.84 10.24 -15.63
C GLU A 124 13.89 10.11 -14.51
N GLU A 125 13.72 10.83 -13.39
CA GLU A 125 14.60 10.75 -12.22
C GLU A 125 14.65 9.33 -11.60
N LEU A 126 13.53 8.60 -11.65
CA LEU A 126 13.42 7.23 -11.14
C LEU A 126 14.10 6.18 -12.05
N GLY A 127 14.52 6.57 -13.26
CA GLY A 127 15.20 5.69 -14.22
C GLY A 127 14.25 4.69 -14.88
N MET A 128 13.00 5.08 -15.12
CA MET A 128 12.05 4.32 -15.94
C MET A 128 12.27 4.49 -17.44
#